data_AF-A0A0L1L571-F1
#
_entry.id   AF-A0A0L1L571-F1
#
_cell.length_a   1.000
_cell.length_b   1.000
_cell.length_c   1.000
_cell.angle_alpha   90.00
_cell.angle_beta   90.00
_cell.angle_gamma   90.00
#
_symmetry.space_group_name_H-M   'P 1'
#
loop_
_entity.id
_entity.type
_entity.pdbx_description
1 polymer ?
#
loop_
_entity_poly.entity_id
_entity_poly.type
_entity_poly.pdbx_seq_one_letter_code
_entity_poly.pdbx_strand_id
1 'polypeptide(L)' 'LSEWRATLIAKETACLTAADRAAVDEELAPDTGTFHGAGNRTITTAARAAAYRLDPLSVTQRAARAANGR' A
#
# COMPACT_ATOMS: atom_id res chain seq x y z
N LEU A 1 13.13 -7.23 -0.37
CA LEU A 1 12.55 -5.87 -0.32
C LEU A 1 13.54 -4.93 0.38
N SER A 2 13.69 -3.66 -0.01
CA SER A 2 14.54 -2.70 0.73
C SER A 2 13.74 -1.97 1.81
N GLU A 3 14.42 -1.43 2.84
CA GLU A 3 13.80 -0.66 3.93
C GLU A 3 12.97 0.52 3.42
N TRP A 4 13.50 1.26 2.44
CA TRP A 4 12.75 2.35 1.79
C TRP A 4 11.45 1.86 1.14
N ARG A 5 11.48 0.69 0.50
CA ARG A 5 10.28 0.11 -0.14
C ARG A 5 9.28 -0.39 0.88
N ALA A 6 9.73 -0.93 2.00
CA ALA A 6 8.85 -1.26 3.14
C ALA A 6 8.17 0.01 3.69
N THR A 7 8.91 1.12 3.78
CA THR A 7 8.34 2.43 4.17
C THR A 7 7.27 2.90 3.20
N LEU A 8 7.44 2.68 1.89
CA LEU A 8 6.41 3.02 0.90
C LEU A 8 5.13 2.21 1.13
N ILE A 9 5.24 0.89 1.36
CA ILE A 9 4.08 0.03 1.64
C ILE A 9 3.37 0.49 2.91
N ALA A 10 4.11 0.71 4.00
CA ALA A 10 3.57 1.17 5.28
C ALA A 10 2.83 2.51 5.17
N LYS A 11 3.33 3.44 4.35
CA LYS A 11 2.66 4.73 4.10
C LYS A 11 1.32 4.56 3.39
N GLU A 12 1.25 3.68 2.41
CA GLU A 12 0.04 3.46 1.61
C GLU A 12 -1.04 2.67 2.39
N THR A 13 -0.65 1.84 3.36
CA THR A 13 -1.56 1.05 4.18
C THR A 13 -1.86 1.66 5.56
N ALA A 14 -1.39 2.87 5.84
CA ALA A 14 -1.53 3.53 7.14
C ALA A 14 -2.98 3.83 7.57
N CYS A 15 -3.96 3.74 6.66
CA CYS A 15 -5.39 3.88 7.00
C CYS A 15 -6.04 2.56 7.44
N LEU A 16 -5.38 1.43 7.22
CA LEU A 16 -5.94 0.11 7.47
C LEU A 16 -5.76 -0.33 8.92
N THR A 17 -6.59 -1.27 9.36
CA THR A 17 -6.39 -1.96 10.63
C THR A 17 -5.13 -2.84 10.58
N ALA A 18 -4.67 -3.33 11.74
CA ALA A 18 -3.52 -4.23 11.77
C ALA A 18 -3.78 -5.55 11.01
N ALA A 19 -5.03 -6.07 11.10
CA ALA A 19 -5.43 -7.28 10.38
C ALA A 19 -5.43 -7.06 8.87
N ASP A 20 -5.98 -5.93 8.40
CA ASP A 20 -5.98 -5.58 6.98
C ASP A 20 -4.56 -5.34 6.44
N ARG A 21 -3.66 -4.77 7.24
CA ARG A 21 -2.25 -4.64 6.85
C ARG A 21 -1.58 -5.99 6.67
N ALA A 22 -1.87 -6.96 7.53
CA ALA A 22 -1.36 -8.33 7.37
C ALA A 22 -1.90 -8.99 6.09
N ALA A 23 -3.18 -8.75 5.75
CA ALA A 23 -3.76 -9.21 4.49
C ALA A 23 -3.10 -8.56 3.25
N VAL A 24 -2.73 -7.28 3.33
CA VAL A 24 -1.90 -6.64 2.28
C VAL A 24 -0.54 -7.31 2.19
N ASP A 25 0.13 -7.56 3.32
CA ASP A 25 1.43 -8.20 3.32
C ASP A 25 1.36 -9.61 2.70
N GLU A 26 0.35 -10.42 3.02
CA GLU A 26 0.10 -11.72 2.39
C GLU A 26 -0.13 -11.62 0.88
N GLU A 27 -0.93 -10.64 0.44
CA GLU A 27 -1.19 -10.41 -0.98
C GLU A 27 0.08 -9.99 -1.75
N LEU A 28 0.95 -9.20 -1.10
CA LEU A 28 2.19 -8.71 -1.70
C LEU A 28 3.36 -9.69 -1.56
N ALA A 29 3.24 -10.71 -0.71
CA ALA A 29 4.26 -11.70 -0.40
C ALA A 29 4.18 -13.08 -1.09
N PRO A 30 3.41 -13.34 -2.18
CA PRO A 30 3.36 -14.70 -2.73
C PRO A 30 4.70 -15.14 -3.33
N ASP A 31 5.64 -14.22 -3.59
CA ASP A 31 7.00 -14.55 -3.96
C ASP A 31 7.99 -13.45 -3.51
N THR A 32 9.11 -13.83 -2.91
CA THR A 32 10.20 -12.90 -2.52
C THR A 32 10.73 -12.07 -3.71
N GLY A 33 10.45 -12.54 -4.93
CA GLY A 33 10.81 -11.91 -6.20
C GLY A 33 9.76 -10.95 -6.80
N THR A 34 8.54 -10.84 -6.27
CA THR A 34 7.45 -10.04 -6.87
C THR A 34 7.84 -8.59 -7.17
N PHE A 35 8.74 -8.02 -6.36
CA PHE A 35 9.27 -6.66 -6.55
C PHE A 35 10.73 -6.59 -6.99
N HIS A 36 11.31 -7.70 -7.43
CA HIS A 36 12.63 -7.72 -8.04
C HIS A 36 12.58 -6.93 -9.36
N GLY A 37 13.50 -5.99 -9.56
CA GLY A 37 13.49 -5.07 -10.72
C GLY A 37 12.36 -4.02 -10.73
N ALA A 38 11.35 -4.11 -9.84
CA ALA A 38 10.27 -3.13 -9.79
C ALA A 38 10.74 -1.75 -9.30
N GLY A 39 10.27 -0.69 -9.96
CA GLY A 39 10.50 0.68 -9.52
C GLY A 39 9.62 1.07 -8.33
N ASN A 40 9.99 2.12 -7.60
CA ASN A 40 9.23 2.62 -6.44
C ASN A 40 7.75 2.90 -6.78
N ARG A 41 7.48 3.42 -7.99
CA ARG A 41 6.11 3.68 -8.45
C ARG A 41 5.27 2.41 -8.54
N THR A 42 5.84 1.32 -9.03
CA THR A 42 5.15 0.02 -9.11
C THR A 42 4.78 -0.50 -7.73
N ILE A 43 5.68 -0.36 -6.76
CA ILE A 43 5.46 -0.77 -5.36
C ILE A 43 4.34 0.05 -4.74
N THR A 44 4.38 1.37 -4.90
CA THR A 44 3.31 2.26 -4.43
C THR A 44 1.95 1.91 -5.05
N THR A 45 1.89 1.66 -6.36
CA THR A 45 0.64 1.29 -7.04
C THR A 45 0.10 -0.05 -6.54
N ALA A 46 0.96 -1.05 -6.34
CA ALA A 46 0.56 -2.36 -5.82
C ALA A 46 -0.01 -2.25 -4.39
N ALA A 47 0.69 -1.54 -3.50
CA ALA A 47 0.23 -1.31 -2.13
C ALA A 47 -1.11 -0.55 -2.07
N ARG A 48 -1.28 0.47 -2.93
CA ARG A 48 -2.56 1.19 -3.05
C ARG A 48 -3.69 0.31 -3.55
N ALA A 49 -3.43 -0.54 -4.54
CA ALA A 49 -4.43 -1.43 -5.08
C ALA A 49 -4.90 -2.45 -4.03
N ALA A 50 -3.97 -2.99 -3.23
CA ALA A 50 -4.28 -3.88 -2.12
C ALA A 50 -5.09 -3.19 -1.02
N ALA A 51 -4.67 -1.99 -0.60
CA ALA A 51 -5.41 -1.19 0.36
C ALA A 51 -6.82 -0.84 -0.13
N TYR A 52 -6.97 -0.50 -1.41
CA TYR A 52 -8.28 -0.17 -2.01
C TYR A 52 -9.22 -1.38 -2.04
N ARG A 53 -8.72 -2.60 -2.29
CA ARG A 53 -9.55 -3.81 -2.25
C ARG A 53 -10.10 -4.09 -0.85
N LEU A 54 -9.34 -3.78 0.20
CA LEU A 54 -9.72 -4.02 1.59
C LEU A 54 -10.62 -2.92 2.15
N ASP A 55 -10.29 -1.65 1.91
CA ASP A 55 -11.06 -0.52 2.41
C ASP A 55 -11.13 0.63 1.38
N PRO A 56 -12.07 0.56 0.42
CA PRO A 56 -12.29 1.62 -0.56
C PRO A 56 -12.68 2.96 0.09
N LEU A 57 -13.38 2.93 1.23
CA LEU A 57 -13.90 4.14 1.88
C LEU A 57 -12.78 4.93 2.54
N SER A 58 -11.89 4.29 3.28
CA SER A 58 -10.75 4.98 3.90
C SER A 58 -9.75 5.51 2.87
N VAL A 59 -9.55 4.80 1.76
CA VAL A 59 -8.67 5.25 0.66
C VAL A 59 -9.25 6.49 -0.03
N THR A 60 -10.55 6.51 -0.34
CA THR A 60 -11.21 7.68 -0.95
C THR A 60 -11.25 8.89 -0.01
N GLN A 61 -11.53 8.68 1.28
CA GLN A 61 -11.47 9.75 2.28
C GLN A 61 -10.06 10.34 2.41
N ARG A 62 -9.00 9.52 2.41
CA ARG A 62 -7.61 10.00 2.46
C ARG A 62 -7.24 10.78 1.19
N ALA A 63 -7.66 10.31 0.03
CA ALA A 63 -7.45 11.00 -1.24
C ALA A 63 -8.15 12.38 -1.25
N ALA A 64 -9.39 12.45 -0.76
CA ALA A 64 -10.11 13.71 -0.61
C ALA A 64 -9.43 14.66 0.39
N ARG A 65 -8.92 14.14 1.52
CA ARG A 65 -8.17 14.94 2.50
C ARG A 65 -6.85 15.47 1.93
N ALA A 66 -6.15 14.68 1.11
CA ALA A 66 -4.93 15.10 0.44
C ALA A 66 -5.18 16.15 -0.67
N ALA A 67 -6.36 16.11 -1.32
CA ALA A 67 -6.77 17.12 -2.29
C ALA A 67 -7.15 18.46 -1.62
N ASN A 68 -7.75 18.41 -0.42
CA ASN A 68 -8.22 19.60 0.31
C ASN A 68 -7.15 20.29 1.19
N GLY A 69 -5.94 19.72 1.29
CA GLY A 69 -4.80 20.32 2.01
C GLY A 69 -3.86 21.14 1.12
N ARG A 70 -4.33 21.55 -0.06
CA ARG A 70 -3.67 22.47 -1.00
C ARG A 70 -4.25 23.86 -0.88
#